data_AF-A0A2Y9E108-F1
#
_entry.id   AF-A0A2Y9E108-F1
#
_cell.length_a   1.000
_cell.length_b   1.000
_cell.length_c   1.000
_cell.angle_alpha   90.00
_cell.angle_beta   90.00
_cell.angle_gamma   90.00
#
_symmetry.space_group_name_H-M   'P 1'
#
loop_
_entity.id
_entity.type
_entity.pdbx_description
1 polymer ?
#
loop_
_entity_poly.entity_id
_entity_poly.type
_entity_poly.pdbx_seq_one_letter_code
_entity_poly.pdbx_strand_id
1 'polypeptide(L)'
;MGKVRELRTRVHSSAVRPSEEAALGPAPSPQGPSPPHLSSGGARGKDGASVGTNIFAGTKIDLSALEQKLDLVTRTLASFKRGAETKSLLPKKEKLKLRHERWLQKIEAIKLAERKRLEAQRRRATEVVGDLRPLMEALPELAELENGGKSRQLRSRVTSKPRPTELSRMNAAQRLQLLEEERARFQALLANPTYQASPLQAIGQQLAHQMRLEGCGRL
;
A
#
# COMPACT_ATOMS: atom_id res chain seq x y z
N MET A 1 14.74 -17.26 -60.94
CA MET A 1 13.95 -16.26 -60.19
C MET A 1 14.25 -16.39 -58.70
N GLY A 2 15.34 -15.79 -58.23
CA GLY A 2 15.82 -15.94 -56.84
C GLY A 2 15.07 -15.01 -55.88
N LYS A 3 14.62 -15.53 -54.74
CA LYS A 3 13.99 -14.72 -53.68
C LYS A 3 15.07 -13.92 -52.96
N VAL A 4 15.00 -12.60 -53.08
CA VAL A 4 15.85 -11.66 -52.35
C VAL A 4 15.54 -11.81 -50.86
N ARG A 5 16.53 -12.25 -50.07
CA ARG A 5 16.43 -12.35 -48.61
C ARG A 5 16.74 -10.98 -48.03
N GLU A 6 15.73 -10.33 -47.47
CA GLU A 6 15.91 -9.06 -46.78
C GLU A 6 16.66 -9.28 -45.46
N LEU A 7 17.77 -8.55 -45.29
CA LEU A 7 18.62 -8.65 -44.10
C LEU A 7 17.93 -7.94 -42.95
N ARG A 8 17.42 -8.72 -41.99
CA ARG A 8 16.85 -8.19 -40.75
C ARG A 8 17.94 -7.55 -39.91
N THR A 9 17.81 -6.27 -39.62
CA THR A 9 18.68 -5.56 -38.69
C THR A 9 18.36 -5.96 -37.25
N ARG A 10 19.41 -6.30 -36.48
CA ARG A 10 19.30 -6.70 -35.08
C ARG A 10 19.39 -5.45 -34.21
N VAL A 11 18.27 -5.04 -33.61
CA VAL A 11 18.22 -3.88 -32.71
C VAL A 11 18.55 -4.31 -31.29
N HIS A 12 19.82 -4.23 -30.90
CA HIS A 12 20.20 -4.15 -29.50
C HIS A 12 20.93 -2.83 -29.29
N SER A 13 20.27 -1.87 -28.65
CA SER A 13 20.91 -0.68 -28.13
C SER A 13 21.68 -1.04 -26.85
N SER A 14 22.99 -0.82 -26.84
CA SER A 14 23.81 -0.96 -25.65
C SER A 14 23.50 0.15 -24.64
N ALA A 15 23.42 -0.19 -23.36
CA ALA A 15 23.24 0.78 -22.28
C ALA A 15 24.46 1.73 -22.19
N VAL A 16 24.20 3.04 -22.26
CA VAL A 16 25.18 4.09 -22.01
C VAL A 16 25.61 4.05 -20.55
N ARG A 17 26.91 3.84 -20.30
CA ARG A 17 27.55 4.04 -19.00
C ARG A 17 28.08 5.49 -18.94
N PRO A 18 27.81 6.27 -17.90
CA PRO A 18 28.45 7.58 -17.74
C PRO A 18 29.93 7.39 -17.40
N SER A 19 30.78 8.05 -18.17
CA SER A 19 32.23 8.11 -18.00
C SER A 19 32.56 9.18 -16.96
N GLU A 20 32.90 8.77 -15.74
CA GLU A 20 33.74 9.58 -14.86
C GLU A 20 35.17 9.10 -15.04
N GLU A 21 36.00 9.85 -15.78
CA GLU A 21 37.40 10.03 -15.37
C GLU A 21 38.03 11.22 -16.10
N ALA A 22 38.49 12.16 -15.27
CA ALA A 22 39.37 13.25 -15.61
C ALA A 22 40.78 12.71 -15.88
N ALA A 23 41.52 13.37 -16.76
CA ALA A 23 42.95 13.13 -16.93
C ALA A 23 43.68 14.48 -16.96
N LEU A 24 44.69 14.63 -16.09
CA LEU A 24 45.92 15.42 -16.31
C LEU A 24 46.90 15.17 -15.14
N GLY A 25 48.10 14.63 -15.42
CA GLY A 25 49.34 14.88 -14.63
C GLY A 25 50.03 13.68 -13.90
N PRO A 26 51.35 13.42 -14.10
CA PRO A 26 52.08 12.26 -13.55
C PRO A 26 53.08 12.53 -12.37
N ALA A 27 53.19 11.55 -11.44
CA ALA A 27 54.29 11.13 -10.51
C ALA A 27 54.85 12.14 -9.43
N PRO A 28 55.48 11.72 -8.28
CA PRO A 28 56.09 10.42 -7.92
C PRO A 28 55.81 9.84 -6.49
N SER A 29 56.37 8.63 -6.25
CA SER A 29 56.48 7.67 -5.11
C SER A 29 56.80 8.22 -3.69
N PRO A 30 57.04 7.41 -2.59
CA PRO A 30 56.88 5.97 -2.30
C PRO A 30 56.26 5.66 -0.89
N GLN A 31 56.22 4.37 -0.49
CA GLN A 31 56.27 3.76 0.88
C GLN A 31 55.10 2.84 1.26
N GLY A 32 55.37 1.52 1.33
CA GLY A 32 54.70 0.59 2.27
C GLY A 32 55.32 0.71 3.68
N PRO A 33 55.07 -0.17 4.68
CA PRO A 33 54.37 -1.46 4.68
C PRO A 33 53.28 -1.57 5.79
N SER A 34 52.73 -2.76 5.99
CA SER A 34 51.62 -3.12 6.90
C SER A 34 52.07 -3.38 8.38
N PRO A 35 51.17 -3.92 9.25
CA PRO A 35 50.57 -3.35 10.48
C PRO A 35 51.36 -3.64 11.79
N PRO A 36 50.94 -3.22 13.02
CA PRO A 36 50.19 -4.15 13.90
C PRO A 36 49.35 -3.56 15.07
N HIS A 37 48.53 -4.45 15.63
CA HIS A 37 48.18 -4.64 17.05
C HIS A 37 47.20 -3.77 17.86
N LEU A 38 46.47 -4.52 18.68
CA LEU A 38 45.39 -4.23 19.62
C LEU A 38 45.82 -3.36 20.82
N SER A 39 44.92 -2.50 21.34
CA SER A 39 44.69 -2.38 22.80
C SER A 39 43.44 -1.54 23.17
N SER A 40 42.51 -2.22 23.86
CA SER A 40 41.84 -1.85 25.13
C SER A 40 41.18 -0.48 25.40
N GLY A 41 39.93 -0.57 25.90
CA GLY A 41 39.26 0.39 26.79
C GLY A 41 38.18 1.23 26.09
N GLY A 42 36.91 1.28 26.47
CA GLY A 42 36.15 0.77 27.61
C GLY A 42 34.77 1.46 27.60
N ALA A 43 33.79 0.83 28.24
CA ALA A 43 32.52 1.40 28.72
C ALA A 43 31.40 1.79 27.71
N ARG A 44 30.52 0.79 27.52
CA ARG A 44 29.09 0.82 27.93
C ARG A 44 28.11 1.67 27.12
N GLY A 45 27.23 0.95 26.42
CA GLY A 45 25.80 1.28 26.41
C GLY A 45 25.16 1.32 25.03
N LYS A 46 25.01 0.16 24.37
CA LYS A 46 23.90 -0.05 23.43
C LYS A 46 23.70 -1.51 23.04
N ASP A 47 22.52 -1.99 23.42
CA ASP A 47 21.54 -2.69 22.59
C ASP A 47 22.05 -3.84 21.71
N GLY A 48 21.72 -5.04 22.16
CA GLY A 48 21.96 -6.28 21.44
C GLY A 48 22.33 -7.35 22.43
N ALA A 49 21.40 -7.71 23.31
CA ALA A 49 21.47 -9.02 23.94
C ALA A 49 21.57 -10.01 22.77
N SER A 50 22.77 -10.56 22.58
CA SER A 50 23.01 -11.63 21.63
C SER A 50 21.98 -12.68 21.96
N VAL A 51 20.97 -12.81 21.08
CA VAL A 51 20.00 -13.88 21.18
C VAL A 51 20.85 -15.14 21.09
N GLY A 52 21.10 -15.75 22.24
CA GLY A 52 22.02 -16.88 22.37
C GLY A 52 21.65 -17.91 21.32
N THR A 53 22.66 -18.52 20.74
CA THR A 53 22.62 -19.45 19.59
C THR A 53 21.81 -20.72 19.84
N ASN A 54 20.95 -20.76 20.85
CA ASN A 54 20.27 -21.95 21.38
C ASN A 54 18.84 -21.63 21.85
N ILE A 55 18.05 -20.90 21.07
CA ILE A 55 16.62 -20.64 21.36
C ILE A 55 15.81 -21.95 21.46
N PHE A 56 16.23 -22.98 20.71
CA PHE A 56 15.51 -24.27 20.60
C PHE A 56 16.21 -25.44 21.32
N ALA A 57 17.27 -25.20 22.10
CA ALA A 57 18.04 -26.28 22.70
C ALA A 57 17.26 -27.17 23.70
N GLY A 58 16.10 -26.69 24.19
CA GLY A 58 15.21 -27.45 25.07
C GLY A 58 13.97 -28.06 24.39
N THR A 59 13.75 -27.83 23.09
CA THR A 59 12.52 -28.30 22.44
C THR A 59 12.65 -29.75 22.00
N LYS A 60 11.96 -30.65 22.69
CA LYS A 60 11.74 -32.03 22.26
C LYS A 60 10.56 -32.04 21.29
N ILE A 61 10.84 -32.09 19.99
CA ILE A 61 9.81 -32.16 18.96
C ILE A 61 9.71 -33.61 18.52
N ASP A 62 8.56 -34.23 18.77
CA ASP A 62 8.29 -35.60 18.32
C ASP A 62 8.04 -35.61 16.81
N LEU A 63 8.88 -36.35 16.07
CA LEU A 63 8.86 -36.40 14.61
C LEU A 63 7.52 -36.92 14.06
N SER A 64 6.85 -37.82 14.78
CA SER A 64 5.54 -38.37 14.42
C SER A 64 4.42 -37.32 14.50
N ALA A 65 4.52 -36.31 15.38
CA ALA A 65 3.56 -35.22 15.47
C ALA A 65 3.71 -34.20 14.33
N LEU A 66 4.87 -34.20 13.66
CA LEU A 66 5.15 -33.36 12.50
C LEU A 66 4.70 -34.01 11.17
N GLU A 67 4.29 -35.28 11.19
CA GLU A 67 3.69 -35.95 10.04
C GLU A 67 2.29 -35.39 9.75
N GLN A 68 2.25 -34.20 9.17
CA GLN A 68 1.02 -33.60 8.67
C GLN A 68 0.60 -34.32 7.38
N LYS A 69 -0.25 -35.35 7.50
CA LYS A 69 -0.94 -35.97 6.36
C LYS A 69 -1.95 -34.98 5.79
N LEU A 70 -1.50 -34.12 4.90
CA LEU A 70 -2.38 -33.26 4.11
C LEU A 70 -3.11 -34.14 3.10
N ASP A 71 -4.41 -34.36 3.31
CA ASP A 71 -5.32 -34.85 2.27
C ASP A 71 -5.48 -33.76 1.22
N LEU A 72 -4.52 -33.67 0.28
CA LEU A 72 -4.48 -32.69 -0.80
C LEU A 72 -5.76 -32.71 -1.65
N VAL A 73 -6.45 -33.85 -1.73
CA VAL A 73 -7.61 -34.05 -2.60
C VAL A 73 -8.86 -33.34 -2.06
N THR A 74 -9.08 -33.35 -0.74
CA THR A 74 -10.32 -32.86 -0.13
C THR A 74 -10.33 -31.34 -0.01
N ARG A 75 -9.19 -30.74 0.33
CA ARG A 75 -9.05 -29.27 0.48
C ARG A 75 -9.07 -28.55 -0.86
N THR A 76 -8.52 -29.16 -1.90
CA THR A 76 -8.52 -28.57 -3.24
C THR A 76 -9.93 -28.59 -3.86
N LEU A 77 -10.69 -29.68 -3.73
CA LEU A 77 -12.08 -29.78 -4.20
C LEU A 77 -13.01 -28.69 -3.66
N ALA A 78 -12.88 -28.31 -2.38
CA ALA A 78 -13.68 -27.24 -1.78
C ALA A 78 -13.32 -25.85 -2.32
N SER A 79 -12.05 -25.60 -2.62
CA SER A 79 -11.59 -24.33 -3.21
C SER A 79 -11.91 -24.19 -4.70
N PHE A 80 -12.06 -25.29 -5.45
CA PHE A 80 -12.40 -25.24 -6.88
C PHE A 80 -13.85 -24.83 -7.16
N LYS A 81 -14.77 -24.99 -6.20
CA LYS A 81 -16.21 -24.71 -6.42
C LYS A 81 -16.59 -23.23 -6.45
N ARG A 82 -15.76 -22.31 -5.93
CA ARG A 82 -16.13 -20.89 -5.80
C ARG A 82 -15.87 -20.03 -7.05
N GLY A 83 -15.35 -20.62 -8.13
CA GLY A 83 -15.08 -19.93 -9.39
C GLY A 83 -15.13 -20.88 -10.59
N ALA A 84 -15.94 -21.93 -10.50
CA ALA A 84 -16.12 -22.91 -11.56
C ALA A 84 -17.08 -22.37 -12.63
N GLU A 85 -16.61 -21.43 -13.43
CA GLU A 85 -16.87 -21.54 -14.87
C GLU A 85 -16.41 -22.96 -15.21
N THR A 86 -17.35 -23.86 -15.49
CA THR A 86 -17.04 -25.24 -15.87
C THR A 86 -15.98 -25.11 -16.95
N LYS A 87 -14.75 -25.56 -16.68
CA LYS A 87 -13.69 -25.62 -17.68
C LYS A 87 -14.11 -26.71 -18.66
N SER A 88 -15.12 -26.41 -19.47
CA SER A 88 -15.51 -27.18 -20.62
C SER A 88 -14.21 -27.41 -21.38
N LEU A 89 -13.94 -28.68 -21.68
CA LEU A 89 -12.76 -29.06 -22.43
C LEU A 89 -12.97 -28.61 -23.87
N LEU A 90 -12.94 -27.29 -24.09
CA LEU A 90 -13.14 -26.69 -25.39
C LEU A 90 -12.03 -27.19 -26.31
N PRO A 91 -12.35 -27.53 -27.57
CA PRO A 91 -11.36 -27.90 -28.56
C PRO A 91 -10.30 -26.80 -28.70
N LYS A 92 -9.06 -27.20 -29.03
CA LYS A 92 -7.89 -26.30 -29.14
C LYS A 92 -8.15 -25.09 -30.04
N LYS A 93 -8.96 -25.26 -31.10
CA LYS A 93 -9.36 -24.20 -32.03
C LYS A 93 -10.19 -23.11 -31.34
N GLU A 94 -11.17 -23.48 -30.52
CA GLU A 94 -12.01 -22.53 -29.78
C GLU A 94 -11.21 -21.79 -28.72
N LYS A 95 -10.31 -22.48 -28.00
CA LYS A 95 -9.41 -21.84 -27.03
C LYS A 95 -8.52 -20.78 -27.67
N LEU A 96 -8.03 -21.03 -28.88
CA LEU A 96 -7.21 -20.07 -29.62
C LEU A 96 -8.02 -18.85 -30.08
N LYS A 97 -9.26 -19.05 -30.55
CA LYS A 97 -10.19 -17.98 -30.89
C LYS A 97 -10.52 -17.11 -29.68
N LEU A 98 -10.90 -17.72 -28.55
CA LEU A 98 -11.18 -17.01 -27.30
C LEU A 98 -9.97 -16.22 -26.82
N ARG A 99 -8.75 -16.77 -26.96
CA ARG A 99 -7.53 -16.04 -26.62
C ARG A 99 -7.34 -14.81 -27.51
N HIS A 100 -7.58 -14.95 -28.82
CA HIS A 100 -7.49 -13.84 -29.77
C HIS A 100 -8.53 -12.77 -29.50
N GLU A 101 -9.79 -13.15 -29.29
CA GLU A 101 -10.90 -12.25 -28.96
C GLU A 101 -10.63 -11.50 -27.64
N ARG A 102 -10.23 -12.21 -26.58
CA ARG A 102 -9.86 -11.58 -25.30
C ARG A 102 -8.70 -10.61 -25.47
N TRP A 103 -7.75 -10.91 -26.35
CA TRP A 103 -6.63 -10.03 -26.65
C TRP A 103 -7.07 -8.78 -27.42
N LEU A 104 -7.95 -8.93 -28.42
CA LEU A 104 -8.55 -7.79 -29.14
C LEU A 104 -9.38 -6.91 -28.18
N GLN A 105 -10.24 -7.51 -27.36
CA GLN A 105 -11.01 -6.81 -26.33
C GLN A 105 -10.10 -6.02 -25.39
N LYS A 106 -8.97 -6.61 -24.97
CA LYS A 106 -7.99 -5.91 -24.14
C LYS A 106 -7.38 -4.70 -24.87
N ILE A 107 -7.03 -4.85 -26.15
CA ILE A 107 -6.50 -3.75 -26.96
C ILE A 107 -7.55 -2.64 -27.10
N GLU A 108 -8.79 -2.99 -27.41
CA GLU A 108 -9.89 -2.03 -27.56
C GLU A 108 -10.19 -1.29 -26.25
N ALA A 109 -10.21 -2.01 -25.12
CA ALA A 109 -10.38 -1.41 -23.81
C ALA A 109 -9.27 -0.40 -23.49
N ILE A 110 -8.00 -0.71 -23.81
CA ILE A 110 -6.88 0.22 -23.63
C ILE A 110 -7.05 1.44 -24.53
N LYS A 111 -7.36 1.26 -25.82
CA LYS A 111 -7.59 2.38 -26.75
C LYS A 111 -8.73 3.29 -26.29
N LEU A 112 -9.81 2.71 -25.78
CA LEU A 112 -10.96 3.45 -25.26
C LEU A 112 -10.55 4.25 -24.00
N ALA A 113 -9.85 3.62 -23.07
CA ALA A 113 -9.34 4.29 -21.87
C ALA A 113 -8.36 5.43 -22.18
N GLU A 114 -7.46 5.24 -23.15
CA GLU A 114 -6.54 6.29 -23.62
C GLU A 114 -7.28 7.47 -24.25
N ARG A 115 -8.28 7.21 -25.10
CA ARG A 115 -9.14 8.26 -25.68
C ARG A 115 -9.86 9.05 -24.59
N LYS A 116 -10.49 8.37 -23.63
CA LYS A 116 -11.15 9.02 -22.47
C LYS A 116 -10.16 9.86 -21.66
N ARG A 117 -8.95 9.37 -21.41
CA ARG A 117 -7.91 10.10 -20.69
C ARG A 117 -7.49 11.38 -21.43
N LEU A 118 -7.21 11.29 -22.72
CA LEU A 118 -6.82 12.45 -23.54
C LEU A 118 -7.95 13.47 -23.60
N GLU A 119 -9.19 13.01 -23.74
CA GLU A 119 -10.35 13.88 -23.77
C GLU A 119 -10.57 14.58 -22.42
N ALA A 120 -10.42 13.86 -21.30
CA ALA A 120 -10.44 14.45 -19.97
C ALA A 120 -9.31 15.47 -19.76
N GLN A 121 -8.11 15.23 -20.29
CA GLN A 121 -7.00 16.20 -20.24
C GLN A 121 -7.32 17.46 -21.07
N ARG A 122 -7.90 17.31 -22.26
CA ARG A 122 -8.34 18.45 -23.08
C ARG A 122 -9.41 19.28 -22.37
N ARG A 123 -10.41 18.60 -21.77
CA ARG A 123 -11.47 19.25 -20.98
C ARG A 123 -10.91 20.00 -19.77
N ARG A 124 -9.95 19.41 -19.07
CA ARG A 124 -9.23 20.06 -17.96
C ARG A 124 -8.40 21.26 -18.42
N ALA A 125 -7.86 21.24 -19.64
CA ALA A 125 -7.14 22.39 -20.18
C ALA A 125 -8.09 23.52 -20.62
N THR A 126 -9.33 23.20 -20.99
CA THR A 126 -10.40 24.17 -21.27
C THR A 126 -11.17 24.48 -19.99
N GLU A 127 -10.56 25.24 -19.07
CA GLU A 127 -11.19 25.62 -17.78
C GLU A 127 -12.25 26.74 -17.91
N VAL A 128 -12.40 27.32 -19.10
CA VAL A 128 -13.31 28.45 -19.31
C VAL A 128 -14.74 27.93 -19.55
N VAL A 129 -15.51 27.95 -18.45
CA VAL A 129 -16.98 27.84 -18.32
C VAL A 129 -17.64 26.64 -19.03
N GLY A 130 -17.94 25.58 -18.27
CA GLY A 130 -19.12 24.75 -18.57
C GLY A 130 -18.91 23.34 -19.13
N ASP A 131 -17.87 22.61 -18.74
CA ASP A 131 -17.88 21.16 -19.02
C ASP A 131 -18.88 20.44 -18.10
N LEU A 132 -20.05 20.09 -18.65
CA LEU A 132 -21.13 19.38 -17.95
C LEU A 132 -20.93 17.86 -17.93
N ARG A 133 -19.96 17.34 -18.68
CA ARG A 133 -19.73 15.90 -18.80
C ARG A 133 -19.33 15.20 -17.49
N PRO A 134 -18.56 15.80 -16.58
CA PRO A 134 -18.30 15.21 -15.27
C PRO A 134 -19.57 14.94 -14.46
N LEU A 135 -20.61 15.79 -14.60
CA LEU A 135 -21.89 15.60 -13.93
C LEU A 135 -22.66 14.41 -14.53
N MET A 136 -22.60 14.25 -15.85
CA MET A 136 -23.25 13.12 -16.54
C MET A 136 -22.56 11.78 -16.25
N GLU A 137 -21.22 11.76 -16.22
CA GLU A 137 -20.44 10.54 -15.95
C GLU A 137 -20.51 10.10 -14.48
N ALA A 138 -20.78 11.03 -13.56
CA ALA A 138 -21.01 10.70 -12.15
C ALA A 138 -22.36 10.02 -11.90
N LEU A 139 -23.26 9.97 -12.89
CA LEU A 139 -24.53 9.27 -12.77
C LEU A 139 -24.36 7.79 -13.12
N PRO A 140 -24.98 6.87 -12.36
CA PRO A 140 -24.95 5.46 -12.71
C PRO A 140 -25.65 5.22 -14.05
N GLU A 141 -25.06 4.36 -14.89
CA GLU A 141 -25.70 3.95 -16.14
C GLU A 141 -26.99 3.18 -15.85
N LEU A 142 -28.02 3.34 -16.69
CA LEU A 142 -29.34 2.72 -16.47
C LEU A 142 -29.27 1.19 -16.30
N ALA A 143 -28.35 0.54 -17.00
CA ALA A 143 -28.08 -0.89 -16.85
C ALA A 143 -27.51 -1.27 -15.47
N GLU A 144 -26.76 -0.38 -14.82
CA GLU A 144 -26.27 -0.60 -13.44
C GLU A 144 -27.39 -0.46 -12.41
N LEU A 145 -28.36 0.42 -12.66
CA LEU A 145 -29.53 0.62 -11.80
C LEU A 145 -30.47 -0.59 -11.86
N GLU A 146 -30.71 -1.13 -13.05
CA GLU A 146 -31.54 -2.32 -13.24
C GLU A 146 -30.92 -3.58 -12.60
N ASN A 147 -29.59 -3.71 -12.68
CA ASN A 147 -28.86 -4.87 -12.13
C ASN A 147 -28.48 -4.71 -10.64
N GLY A 148 -28.47 -3.49 -10.10
CA GLY A 148 -27.84 -3.14 -8.83
C GLY A 148 -28.77 -2.95 -7.63
N GLY A 149 -30.09 -3.14 -7.77
CA GLY A 149 -31.12 -2.79 -6.77
C GLY A 149 -31.03 -3.44 -5.38
N LYS A 150 -29.99 -4.22 -5.04
CA LYS A 150 -29.90 -4.98 -3.78
C LYS A 150 -28.57 -4.86 -3.00
N SER A 151 -27.54 -4.13 -3.45
CA SER A 151 -26.22 -4.23 -2.80
C SER A 151 -25.39 -2.93 -2.73
N ARG A 152 -25.92 -1.87 -2.12
CA ARG A 152 -25.08 -0.76 -1.64
C ARG A 152 -25.56 -0.23 -0.28
N GLN A 153 -25.63 -1.09 0.73
CA GLN A 153 -25.46 -0.62 2.11
C GLN A 153 -23.98 -0.64 2.45
N LEU A 154 -23.32 0.50 2.22
CA LEU A 154 -22.00 0.80 2.74
C LEU A 154 -22.05 0.68 4.27
N ARG A 155 -21.44 -0.38 4.81
CA ARG A 155 -21.24 -0.55 6.26
C ARG A 155 -20.29 0.53 6.77
N SER A 156 -20.86 1.67 7.15
CA SER A 156 -20.22 2.68 7.97
C SER A 156 -19.90 2.07 9.34
N ARG A 157 -18.66 1.64 9.56
CA ARG A 157 -18.16 1.37 10.91
C ARG A 157 -17.97 2.71 11.60
N VAL A 158 -18.89 3.03 12.51
CA VAL A 158 -18.78 4.14 13.45
C VAL A 158 -17.70 3.76 14.46
N THR A 159 -16.54 4.43 14.41
CA THR A 159 -15.53 4.36 15.47
C THR A 159 -15.55 5.70 16.20
N SER A 160 -15.83 5.64 17.50
CA SER A 160 -16.14 6.71 18.47
C SER A 160 -15.10 7.83 18.70
N LYS A 161 -14.31 8.23 17.70
CA LYS A 161 -13.41 9.40 17.83
C LYS A 161 -13.56 10.23 16.56
N PRO A 162 -13.90 11.54 16.63
CA PRO A 162 -13.94 12.38 15.45
C PRO A 162 -12.51 12.57 14.95
N ARG A 163 -12.13 11.71 14.00
CA ARG A 163 -10.90 11.89 13.24
C ARG A 163 -11.07 13.13 12.37
N PRO A 164 -9.98 13.81 11.96
CA PRO A 164 -10.03 14.94 11.02
C PRO A 164 -10.89 14.72 9.76
N THR A 165 -11.17 13.45 9.41
CA THR A 165 -12.12 13.01 8.38
C THR A 165 -13.60 13.35 8.65
N GLU A 166 -14.03 13.54 9.90
CA GLU A 166 -15.43 13.83 10.26
C GLU A 166 -15.76 15.32 10.14
N LEU A 167 -14.80 16.21 10.44
CA LEU A 167 -14.96 17.66 10.27
C LEU A 167 -15.33 18.01 8.83
N SER A 168 -14.71 17.35 7.83
CA SER A 168 -15.02 17.59 6.41
C SER A 168 -16.46 17.23 6.01
N ARG A 169 -17.16 16.39 6.79
CA ARG A 169 -18.53 15.93 6.50
C ARG A 169 -19.61 16.77 7.19
N MET A 170 -19.25 17.51 8.23
CA MET A 170 -20.18 18.30 9.04
C MET A 170 -20.52 19.66 8.42
N ASN A 171 -21.70 20.18 8.75
CA ASN A 171 -22.12 21.54 8.37
C ASN A 171 -21.26 22.58 9.13
N ALA A 172 -21.11 23.79 8.57
CA ALA A 172 -20.33 24.88 9.14
C ALA A 172 -20.77 25.25 10.57
N ALA A 173 -22.09 25.31 10.83
CA ALA A 173 -22.61 25.61 12.18
C ALA A 173 -22.19 24.55 13.21
N GLN A 174 -22.24 23.26 12.82
CA GLN A 174 -21.81 22.16 13.69
C GLN A 174 -20.30 22.21 13.96
N ARG A 175 -19.49 22.65 13.00
CA ARG A 175 -18.05 22.87 13.20
C ARG A 175 -17.78 23.97 14.21
N LEU A 176 -18.51 25.09 14.12
CA LEU A 176 -18.37 26.20 15.07
C LEU A 176 -18.72 25.75 16.49
N GLN A 177 -19.80 24.99 16.66
CA GLN A 177 -20.18 24.44 17.96
C GLN A 177 -19.08 23.54 18.55
N LEU A 178 -18.49 22.64 17.76
CA LEU A 178 -17.38 21.79 18.22
C LEU A 178 -16.17 22.64 18.65
N LEU A 179 -15.83 23.68 17.88
CA LEU A 179 -14.75 24.59 18.23
C LEU A 179 -15.03 25.35 19.53
N GLU A 180 -16.28 25.75 19.77
CA GLU A 180 -16.71 26.38 21.02
C GLU A 180 -16.60 25.40 22.20
N GLU A 181 -17.01 24.15 22.03
CA GLU A 181 -16.85 23.10 23.04
C GLU A 181 -15.38 22.82 23.37
N GLU A 182 -14.51 22.73 22.35
CA GLU A 182 -13.06 22.55 22.54
C GLU A 182 -12.42 23.77 23.20
N ARG A 183 -12.83 24.99 22.82
CA ARG A 183 -12.39 26.23 23.48
C ARG A 183 -12.78 26.22 24.96
N ALA A 184 -14.01 25.83 25.28
CA ALA A 184 -14.47 25.74 26.67
C ALA A 184 -13.69 24.66 27.45
N ARG A 185 -13.48 23.48 26.87
CA ARG A 185 -12.64 22.41 27.47
C ARG A 185 -11.22 22.89 27.74
N PHE A 186 -10.63 23.62 26.80
CA PHE A 186 -9.27 24.13 26.95
C PHE A 186 -9.18 25.25 28.00
N GLN A 187 -10.15 26.16 28.03
CA GLN A 187 -10.23 27.17 29.08
C GLN A 187 -10.39 26.55 30.47
N ALA A 188 -11.24 25.53 30.60
CA ALA A 188 -11.36 24.77 31.85
C ALA A 188 -10.05 24.06 32.23
N LEU A 189 -9.34 23.48 31.26
CA LEU A 189 -8.03 22.86 31.49
C LEU A 189 -7.01 23.89 32.01
N LEU A 190 -6.95 25.06 31.38
CA LEU A 190 -6.06 26.15 31.79
C LEU A 190 -6.43 26.72 33.16
N ALA A 191 -7.71 26.68 33.54
CA ALA A 191 -8.15 27.11 34.88
C ALA A 191 -7.75 26.12 35.99
N ASN A 192 -7.36 24.88 35.66
CA ASN A 192 -6.96 23.90 36.66
C ASN A 192 -5.56 24.24 37.23
N PRO A 193 -5.44 24.44 38.56
CA PRO A 193 -4.16 24.83 39.18
C PRO A 193 -3.09 23.74 39.06
N THR A 194 -3.51 22.46 39.01
CA THR A 194 -2.61 21.31 38.82
C THR A 194 -1.91 21.34 37.46
N TYR A 195 -2.64 21.72 36.41
CA TYR A 195 -2.10 21.88 35.06
C TYR A 195 -1.20 23.12 34.96
N GLN A 196 -1.57 24.24 35.61
CA GLN A 196 -0.72 25.43 35.66
C GLN A 196 0.60 25.20 36.38
N ALA A 197 0.58 24.47 37.50
CA ALA A 197 1.79 24.19 38.28
C ALA A 197 2.76 23.24 37.57
N SER A 198 2.25 22.21 36.88
CA SER A 198 3.08 21.18 36.24
C SER A 198 2.40 20.53 35.02
N PRO A 199 2.41 21.20 33.85
CA PRO A 199 1.62 20.76 32.69
C PRO A 199 2.06 19.39 32.15
N LEU A 200 3.37 19.14 32.08
CA LEU A 200 3.90 17.86 31.58
C LEU A 200 3.49 16.68 32.46
N GLN A 201 3.45 16.88 33.78
CA GLN A 201 3.08 15.83 34.72
C GLN A 201 1.58 15.54 34.66
N ALA A 202 0.74 16.58 34.58
CA ALA A 202 -0.70 16.44 34.41
C ALA A 202 -1.05 15.69 33.11
N ILE A 203 -0.38 16.00 32.00
CA ILE A 203 -0.54 15.30 30.73
C ILE A 203 -0.10 13.83 30.87
N GLY A 204 1.05 13.57 31.49
CA GLY A 204 1.54 12.21 31.71
C GLY A 204 0.59 11.34 32.53
N GLN A 205 -0.01 11.90 33.58
CA GLN A 205 -1.02 11.21 34.40
C GLN A 205 -2.29 10.89 33.59
N GLN A 206 -2.77 11.86 32.79
CA GLN A 206 -3.95 11.67 31.96
C GLN A 206 -3.72 10.58 30.89
N LEU A 207 -2.56 10.58 30.24
CA LEU A 207 -2.19 9.55 29.27
C LEU A 207 -2.10 8.17 29.94
N ALA A 208 -1.48 8.07 31.11
CA ALA A 208 -1.41 6.82 31.87
C ALA A 208 -2.80 6.30 32.25
N HIS A 209 -3.73 7.18 32.63
CA HIS A 209 -5.11 6.84 32.93
C HIS A 209 -5.85 6.33 31.67
N GLN A 210 -5.70 7.02 30.53
CA GLN A 210 -6.28 6.58 29.25
C GLN A 210 -5.75 5.21 28.81
N MET A 211 -4.45 4.97 28.93
CA MET A 211 -3.85 3.68 28.57
C MET A 211 -4.39 2.53 29.41
N ARG A 212 -4.68 2.76 30.70
CA ARG A 212 -5.31 1.76 31.58
C ARG A 212 -6.75 1.48 31.16
N LEU A 213 -7.53 2.51 30.84
CA LEU A 213 -8.92 2.36 30.39
C LEU A 213 -9.03 1.65 29.03
N GLU A 214 -8.21 2.05 28.06
CA GLU A 214 -8.19 1.41 26.73
C GLU A 214 -7.61 -0.02 26.77
N GLY A 215 -6.71 -0.31 27.71
CA GLY A 215 -6.20 -1.66 27.98
C GLY A 215 -7.24 -2.61 28.60
N CYS A 216 -8.13 -2.11 29.47
CA CYS A 216 -9.21 -2.90 30.06
C CYS A 216 -10.38 -3.21 29.10
N GLY A 217 -10.50 -2.49 27.97
CA GLY A 217 -11.56 -2.73 26.98
C GLY A 217 -11.24 -3.79 25.92
N ARG A 218 -10.13 -4.53 26.07
CA ARG A 218 -9.61 -5.49 25.08
C ARG A 218 -9.35 -6.89 25.66
N LEU A 219 -9.99 -7.21 26.78
CA LEU A 219 -10.11 -8.57 27.34
C LEU A 219 -11.58 -8.98 27.32
#